data_AF-A0A0W1AF76-F1
#
_entry.id   AF-A0A0W1AF76-F1
#
_cell.length_a   1.000
_cell.length_b   1.000
_cell.length_c   1.000
_cell.angle_alpha   90.00
_cell.angle_beta   90.00
_cell.angle_gamma   90.00
#
_symmetry.space_group_name_H-M   'P 1'
#
loop_
_entity.id
_entity.type
_entity.pdbx_description
1 polymer ?
#
loop_
_entity_poly.entity_id
_entity_poly.type
_entity_poly.pdbx_seq_one_letter_code
_entity_poly.pdbx_strand_id
1 'polypeptide(L)'
;MNLIKQYEAAIQRSEIQDDENQREILISMQRLADELACDCKSWFRWPGQKKIKGLYIYGPVGVGKTYLVDLFFQFIAEEKKARFHFHHFMQQIDFQLRQLQGRKDPLRLIAKKMAKSIRLLCFDEFLVHDVAYAMILAELFQALHAHGVILVVSSNTSPDDLYRNGVHRERFLPAIEIIKNDCEVIKIPEKKDYRIGHQPLLDAYLYPLGEQTEQKMKQQFQFFTQEFSVHGTLVIQSRDIPYIQCGAQTIWFSFDVICNLPRSQLDYLELADRFDTIFVSGIPCLTENHTLQTIMFIHFIDVMYDRGINVIMSADVPVEELYIQGEMKDTFKRTLSRLMEMQSVDYLGRHPRRIVHNMLKTDG
;
A
#
# COMPACT_ATOMS: atom_id res chain seq x y z
N MET A 1 -16.10 24.50 -1.47
CA MET A 1 -15.00 23.85 -0.73
C MET A 1 -13.79 24.77 -0.78
N ASN A 2 -12.88 24.76 0.20
CA ASN A 2 -11.58 25.38 -0.01
C ASN A 2 -10.48 24.51 0.60
N LEU A 3 -9.84 23.69 -0.23
CA LEU A 3 -8.76 22.78 0.18
C LEU A 3 -7.54 23.54 0.70
N ILE A 4 -7.24 24.71 0.12
CA ILE A 4 -6.12 25.58 0.56
C ILE A 4 -6.33 26.04 2.00
N LYS A 5 -7.55 26.41 2.40
CA LYS A 5 -7.85 26.76 3.80
C LYS A 5 -7.60 25.61 4.78
N GLN A 6 -7.91 24.37 4.37
CA GLN A 6 -7.66 23.20 5.22
C GLN A 6 -6.15 22.90 5.34
N TYR A 7 -5.43 23.06 4.23
CA TYR A 7 -3.96 22.96 4.22
C TYR A 7 -3.31 24.01 5.12
N GLU A 8 -3.75 25.27 5.03
CA GLU A 8 -3.27 26.36 5.89
C GLU A 8 -3.58 26.11 7.38
N ALA A 9 -4.75 25.56 7.69
CA ALA A 9 -5.09 25.16 9.06
C ALA A 9 -4.16 24.04 9.59
N ALA A 10 -3.79 23.08 8.74
CA ALA A 10 -2.84 22.02 9.10
C ALA A 10 -1.41 22.56 9.33
N ILE A 11 -0.98 23.56 8.55
CA ILE A 11 0.28 24.28 8.78
C ILE A 11 0.24 25.00 10.13
N GLN A 12 -0.84 25.72 10.43
CA GLN A 12 -1.00 26.44 11.70
C GLN A 12 -0.97 25.51 12.92
N ARG A 13 -1.44 24.27 12.75
CA ARG A 13 -1.38 23.22 13.78
C ARG A 13 -0.02 22.51 13.86
N SER A 14 0.94 22.89 13.02
CA SER A 14 2.25 22.24 12.91
C SER A 14 2.17 20.75 12.54
N GLU A 15 1.10 20.32 11.86
CA GLU A 15 0.94 18.94 11.38
C GLU A 15 1.76 18.70 10.09
N ILE A 16 1.97 19.76 9.31
CA ILE A 16 2.71 19.73 8.05
C ILE A 16 3.59 20.98 7.90
N GLN A 17 4.63 20.87 7.07
CA GLN A 17 5.42 22.02 6.63
C GLN A 17 4.84 22.58 5.33
N ASP A 18 4.90 23.90 5.18
CA ASP A 18 4.46 24.56 3.94
C ASP A 18 5.39 24.19 2.76
N ASP A 19 4.78 23.92 1.61
CA ASP A 19 5.49 23.56 0.38
C ASP A 19 4.76 24.15 -0.84
N GLU A 20 5.47 25.01 -1.58
CA GLU A 20 4.92 25.68 -2.77
C GLU A 20 4.45 24.69 -3.85
N ASN A 21 5.16 23.56 -4.02
CA ASN A 21 4.78 22.54 -5.01
C ASN A 21 3.46 21.85 -4.62
N GLN A 22 3.25 21.66 -3.31
CA GLN A 22 2.00 21.11 -2.80
C GLN A 22 0.84 22.11 -3.01
N ARG A 23 1.08 23.42 -2.84
CA ARG A 23 0.08 24.46 -3.11
C ARG A 23 -0.36 24.48 -4.58
N GLU A 24 0.55 24.32 -5.53
CA GLU A 24 0.21 24.22 -6.96
C GLU A 24 -0.72 23.03 -7.25
N ILE A 25 -0.46 21.88 -6.62
CA ILE A 25 -1.34 20.71 -6.74
C ILE A 25 -2.70 20.98 -6.12
N LEU A 26 -2.76 21.66 -4.97
CA LEU A 26 -4.02 21.99 -4.32
C LEU A 26 -4.92 22.88 -5.19
N ILE A 27 -4.34 23.76 -6.02
CA ILE A 27 -5.10 24.52 -7.02
C ILE A 27 -5.76 23.57 -8.02
N SER A 28 -5.02 22.59 -8.54
CA SER A 28 -5.53 21.58 -9.49
C SER A 28 -6.57 20.66 -8.86
N MET A 29 -6.38 20.27 -7.60
CA MET A 29 -7.36 19.52 -6.81
C MET A 29 -8.63 20.32 -6.54
N GLN A 30 -8.49 21.61 -6.26
CA GLN A 30 -9.63 22.50 -6.05
C GLN A 30 -10.44 22.68 -7.35
N ARG A 31 -9.76 22.86 -8.49
CA ARG A 31 -10.40 22.84 -9.83
C ARG A 31 -11.22 21.58 -10.03
N LEU A 32 -10.64 20.41 -9.80
CA LEU A 32 -11.34 19.13 -9.96
C LEU A 32 -12.55 19.02 -9.01
N ALA A 33 -12.40 19.43 -7.75
CA ALA A 33 -13.49 19.42 -6.78
C ALA A 33 -14.66 20.32 -7.21
N ASP A 34 -14.37 21.50 -7.76
CA ASP A 34 -15.38 22.45 -8.22
C ASP A 34 -16.07 21.97 -9.51
N GLU A 35 -15.34 21.37 -10.45
CA GLU A 35 -15.90 20.74 -11.66
C GLU A 35 -16.87 19.60 -11.31
N LEU A 36 -16.48 18.74 -10.36
CA LEU A 36 -17.32 17.63 -9.89
C LEU A 36 -18.61 18.11 -9.20
N ALA A 37 -18.52 19.21 -8.44
CA ALA A 37 -19.67 19.80 -7.74
C ALA A 37 -20.65 20.52 -8.69
N CYS A 38 -20.14 21.17 -9.75
CA CYS A 38 -20.96 21.88 -10.74
C CYS A 38 -21.73 20.94 -11.66
N ASP A 39 -21.14 19.82 -12.08
CA ASP A 39 -21.79 18.87 -12.98
C ASP A 39 -23.00 18.17 -12.33
N CYS A 40 -23.06 18.09 -10.99
CA CYS A 40 -24.25 17.63 -10.25
C CYS A 40 -25.44 18.59 -10.31
N LYS A 41 -25.24 19.87 -10.71
CA LYS A 41 -26.29 20.91 -10.71
C LYS A 41 -26.86 21.22 -12.09
N SER A 42 -26.30 20.67 -13.16
CA SER A 42 -26.74 20.96 -14.54
C SER A 42 -27.70 19.90 -15.09
N TRP A 43 -28.99 20.09 -14.84
CA TRP A 43 -30.13 19.42 -15.49
C TRP A 43 -30.23 19.61 -17.02
N PHE A 44 -29.43 20.49 -17.62
CA PHE A 44 -29.31 20.66 -19.07
C PHE A 44 -27.91 20.24 -19.50
N ARG A 45 -27.76 19.02 -20.05
CA ARG A 45 -26.53 18.61 -20.74
C ARG A 45 -26.56 19.19 -22.15
N TRP A 46 -25.91 20.35 -22.34
CA TRP A 46 -25.64 20.87 -23.68
C TRP A 46 -24.58 20.01 -24.40
N PRO A 47 -24.75 19.76 -25.70
CA PRO A 47 -23.75 19.05 -26.50
C PRO A 47 -22.48 19.92 -26.57
N GLY A 48 -21.37 19.39 -26.04
CA GLY A 48 -20.07 20.09 -25.96
C GLY A 48 -19.50 20.27 -24.55
N GLN A 49 -20.14 19.71 -23.51
CA GLN A 49 -19.64 19.78 -22.14
C GLN A 49 -18.25 19.12 -22.03
N LYS A 50 -17.26 19.92 -21.63
CA LYS A 50 -15.84 19.53 -21.54
C LYS A 50 -15.70 18.34 -20.58
N LYS A 51 -15.02 17.27 -21.02
CA LYS A 51 -14.75 16.09 -20.19
C LYS A 51 -13.94 16.50 -18.96
N ILE A 52 -14.44 16.17 -17.75
CA ILE A 52 -13.75 16.42 -16.49
C ILE A 52 -12.47 15.58 -16.48
N LYS A 53 -11.32 16.25 -16.33
CA LYS A 53 -10.02 15.59 -16.23
C LYS A 53 -9.68 15.29 -14.78
N GLY A 54 -9.32 14.05 -14.51
CA GLY A 54 -8.77 13.59 -13.23
C GLY A 54 -7.36 14.12 -12.97
N LEU A 55 -6.68 13.56 -11.97
CA LEU A 55 -5.31 13.96 -11.58
C LEU A 55 -4.40 12.75 -11.50
N TYR A 56 -3.18 12.87 -12.03
CA TYR A 56 -2.11 11.90 -11.82
C TYR A 56 -0.91 12.64 -11.23
N ILE A 57 -0.65 12.40 -9.96
CA ILE A 57 0.39 13.08 -9.19
C ILE A 57 1.54 12.11 -9.00
N TYR A 58 2.74 12.49 -9.43
CA TYR A 58 3.92 11.66 -9.24
C TYR A 58 5.15 12.43 -8.77
N GLY A 59 6.02 11.73 -8.06
CA GLY A 59 7.23 12.31 -7.49
C GLY A 59 7.89 11.35 -6.50
N PRO A 60 9.09 11.67 -5.99
CA PRO A 60 9.82 10.78 -5.10
C PRO A 60 9.07 10.51 -3.78
N VAL A 61 9.53 9.50 -3.05
CA VAL A 61 8.96 9.15 -1.74
C VAL A 61 9.15 10.31 -0.75
N GLY A 62 8.22 10.50 0.18
CA GLY A 62 8.33 11.50 1.24
C GLY A 62 7.90 12.93 0.88
N VAL A 63 7.47 13.19 -0.37
CA VAL A 63 7.01 14.55 -0.80
C VAL A 63 5.55 14.86 -0.45
N GLY A 64 4.87 14.00 0.33
CA GLY A 64 3.51 14.24 0.81
C GLY A 64 2.36 13.93 -0.17
N LYS A 65 2.58 13.11 -1.21
CA LYS A 65 1.53 12.72 -2.18
C LYS A 65 0.30 12.11 -1.50
N THR A 66 0.52 11.15 -0.61
CA THR A 66 -0.50 10.45 0.17
C THR A 66 -1.35 11.43 0.97
N TYR A 67 -0.69 12.38 1.65
CA TYR A 67 -1.36 13.44 2.41
C TYR A 67 -2.24 14.33 1.53
N LEU A 68 -1.79 14.73 0.34
CA LEU A 68 -2.60 15.53 -0.57
C LEU A 68 -3.85 14.78 -1.03
N VAL A 69 -3.72 13.48 -1.33
CA VAL A 69 -4.86 12.63 -1.71
C VAL A 69 -5.79 12.41 -0.51
N ASP A 70 -5.26 12.24 0.71
CA ASP A 70 -6.03 12.20 1.96
C ASP A 70 -6.88 13.45 2.12
N LEU A 71 -6.25 14.63 2.03
CA LEU A 71 -6.90 15.92 2.18
C LEU A 71 -8.01 16.10 1.13
N PHE A 72 -7.70 15.83 -0.14
CA PHE A 72 -8.67 15.91 -1.23
C PHE A 72 -9.86 14.96 -1.00
N PHE A 73 -9.59 13.69 -0.69
CA PHE A 73 -10.63 12.69 -0.53
C PHE A 73 -11.52 12.96 0.68
N GLN A 74 -10.95 13.41 1.80
CA GLN A 74 -11.70 13.75 3.01
C GLN A 74 -12.67 14.90 2.76
N PHE A 75 -12.19 15.96 2.12
CA PHE A 75 -12.96 17.19 2.01
C PHE A 75 -13.83 17.27 0.77
N ILE A 76 -13.61 16.51 -0.31
CA ILE A 76 -14.45 16.63 -1.52
C ILE A 76 -15.94 16.31 -1.25
N ALA A 77 -16.85 17.08 -1.86
CA ALA A 77 -18.30 16.95 -1.70
C ALA A 77 -18.93 15.79 -2.51
N GLU A 78 -18.18 15.17 -3.42
CA GLU A 78 -18.64 14.03 -4.19
C GLU A 78 -18.94 12.85 -3.26
N GLU A 79 -20.17 12.36 -3.28
CA GLU A 79 -20.60 11.22 -2.46
C GLU A 79 -20.23 9.89 -3.10
N LYS A 80 -20.25 9.80 -4.44
CA LYS A 80 -19.88 8.61 -5.20
C LYS A 80 -18.36 8.54 -5.38
N LYS A 81 -17.63 8.49 -4.28
CA LYS A 81 -16.17 8.39 -4.26
C LYS A 81 -15.70 7.11 -3.57
N ALA A 82 -14.62 6.54 -4.08
CA ALA A 82 -13.93 5.44 -3.43
C ALA A 82 -12.43 5.66 -3.49
N ARG A 83 -11.72 5.22 -2.46
CA ARG A 83 -10.26 5.27 -2.41
C ARG A 83 -9.71 3.90 -2.04
N PHE A 84 -8.65 3.51 -2.74
CA PHE A 84 -7.94 2.26 -2.49
C PHE A 84 -6.44 2.49 -2.55
N HIS A 85 -5.71 1.78 -1.68
CA HIS A 85 -4.33 1.41 -1.98
C HIS A 85 -4.33 0.45 -3.17
N PHE A 86 -3.38 0.63 -4.08
CA PHE A 86 -3.33 -0.14 -5.33
C PHE A 86 -3.38 -1.67 -5.13
N HIS A 87 -2.57 -2.21 -4.21
CA HIS A 87 -2.52 -3.66 -3.99
C HIS A 87 -3.83 -4.23 -3.43
N HIS A 88 -4.46 -3.54 -2.47
CA HIS A 88 -5.75 -3.94 -1.94
C HIS A 88 -6.85 -3.91 -3.01
N PHE A 89 -6.81 -2.91 -3.90
CA PHE A 89 -7.69 -2.89 -5.05
C PHE A 89 -7.51 -4.13 -5.93
N MET A 90 -6.27 -4.47 -6.28
CA MET A 90 -5.99 -5.64 -7.11
C MET A 90 -6.46 -6.95 -6.46
N GLN A 91 -6.29 -7.11 -5.14
CA GLN A 91 -6.82 -8.26 -4.40
C GLN A 91 -8.35 -8.38 -4.50
N GLN A 92 -9.07 -7.26 -4.41
CA GLN A 92 -10.53 -7.24 -4.55
C GLN A 92 -10.97 -7.58 -5.98
N ILE A 93 -10.24 -7.10 -6.99
CA ILE A 93 -10.48 -7.44 -8.39
C ILE A 93 -10.25 -8.94 -8.61
N ASP A 94 -9.14 -9.49 -8.15
CA ASP A 94 -8.84 -10.92 -8.26
C ASP A 94 -9.91 -11.80 -7.60
N PHE A 95 -10.39 -11.40 -6.43
CA PHE A 95 -11.48 -12.10 -5.76
C PHE A 95 -12.76 -12.10 -6.60
N GLN A 96 -13.14 -10.96 -7.18
CA GLN A 96 -14.32 -10.88 -8.07
C GLN A 96 -14.12 -11.67 -9.36
N LEU A 97 -12.93 -11.65 -9.95
CA LEU A 97 -12.60 -12.44 -11.14
C LEU A 97 -12.77 -13.94 -10.89
N ARG A 98 -12.36 -14.43 -9.71
CA ARG A 98 -12.58 -15.84 -9.32
C ARG A 98 -14.06 -16.19 -9.23
N GLN A 99 -14.89 -15.31 -8.67
CA GLN A 99 -16.34 -15.52 -8.60
C GLN A 99 -17.02 -15.50 -9.97
N LEU A 100 -16.44 -14.76 -10.92
CA LEU A 100 -16.96 -14.61 -12.28
C LEU A 100 -16.27 -15.58 -13.27
N GLN A 101 -15.58 -16.62 -12.79
CA GLN A 101 -14.97 -17.62 -13.67
C GLN A 101 -15.99 -18.23 -14.63
N GLY A 102 -15.60 -18.35 -15.91
CA GLY A 102 -16.44 -18.84 -16.99
C GLY A 102 -17.45 -17.83 -17.55
N ARG A 103 -17.54 -16.62 -16.98
CA ARG A 103 -18.31 -15.52 -17.59
C ARG A 103 -17.47 -14.82 -18.67
N LYS A 104 -18.16 -14.36 -19.72
CA LYS A 104 -17.57 -13.55 -20.78
C LYS A 104 -17.32 -12.12 -20.27
N ASP A 105 -16.15 -11.57 -20.56
CA ASP A 105 -15.69 -10.22 -20.23
C ASP A 105 -15.92 -9.81 -18.75
N PRO A 106 -15.35 -10.56 -17.78
CA PRO A 106 -15.64 -10.34 -16.37
C PRO A 106 -15.20 -8.95 -15.87
N LEU A 107 -14.12 -8.38 -16.40
CA LEU A 107 -13.63 -7.04 -16.02
C LEU A 107 -14.61 -5.93 -16.42
N ARG A 108 -15.28 -6.07 -17.57
CA ARG A 108 -16.35 -5.12 -17.97
C ARG A 108 -17.53 -5.17 -17.02
N LEU A 109 -17.89 -6.36 -16.53
CA LEU A 109 -18.97 -6.51 -15.54
C LEU A 109 -18.59 -5.87 -14.20
N ILE A 110 -17.33 -6.06 -13.77
CA ILE A 110 -16.79 -5.45 -12.55
C ILE A 110 -16.80 -3.93 -12.68
N ALA A 111 -16.26 -3.37 -13.77
CA ALA A 111 -16.26 -1.94 -14.04
C ALA A 111 -17.67 -1.35 -14.06
N LYS A 112 -18.62 -2.02 -14.72
CA LYS A 112 -20.03 -1.60 -14.75
C LYS A 112 -20.65 -1.57 -13.35
N LYS A 113 -20.31 -2.54 -12.49
CA LYS A 113 -20.79 -2.58 -11.10
C LYS A 113 -20.18 -1.43 -10.30
N MET A 114 -18.88 -1.21 -10.41
CA MET A 114 -18.17 -0.10 -9.76
C MET A 114 -18.74 1.25 -10.16
N ALA A 115 -18.95 1.48 -11.47
CA ALA A 115 -19.44 2.76 -11.99
C ALA A 115 -20.84 3.16 -11.51
N LYS A 116 -21.64 2.23 -10.95
CA LYS A 116 -22.94 2.55 -10.35
C LYS A 116 -22.80 3.37 -9.06
N SER A 117 -21.79 3.04 -8.26
CA SER A 117 -21.55 3.63 -6.93
C SER A 117 -20.32 4.54 -6.88
N ILE A 118 -19.44 4.48 -7.88
CA ILE A 118 -18.17 5.21 -7.91
C ILE A 118 -18.12 6.07 -9.18
N ARG A 119 -18.14 7.38 -8.99
CA ARG A 119 -17.87 8.39 -10.02
C ARG A 119 -16.42 8.88 -9.94
N LEU A 120 -15.87 8.97 -8.72
CA LEU A 120 -14.48 9.35 -8.45
C LEU A 120 -13.73 8.19 -7.80
N LEU A 121 -12.69 7.69 -8.47
CA LEU A 121 -11.85 6.61 -7.99
C LEU A 121 -10.45 7.13 -7.70
N CYS A 122 -10.08 7.13 -6.42
CA CYS A 122 -8.76 7.53 -5.95
C CYS A 122 -7.87 6.30 -5.75
N PHE A 123 -6.72 6.26 -6.42
CA PHE A 123 -5.66 5.31 -6.16
C PHE A 123 -4.54 5.99 -5.38
N ASP A 124 -4.21 5.38 -4.25
CA ASP A 124 -2.97 5.66 -3.56
C ASP A 124 -1.91 4.64 -3.96
N GLU A 125 -0.67 5.09 -4.06
CA GLU A 125 0.51 4.23 -4.21
C GLU A 125 0.45 3.36 -5.47
N PHE A 126 0.00 3.97 -6.58
CA PHE A 126 -0.21 3.26 -7.83
C PHE A 126 1.11 2.78 -8.43
N LEU A 127 1.28 1.46 -8.50
CA LEU A 127 2.53 0.84 -8.90
C LEU A 127 2.29 -0.49 -9.63
N VAL A 128 2.77 -0.61 -10.86
CA VAL A 128 2.54 -1.80 -11.70
C VAL A 128 3.88 -2.48 -12.02
N HIS A 129 4.09 -3.66 -11.43
CA HIS A 129 5.28 -4.50 -11.65
C HIS A 129 4.95 -5.91 -12.14
N ASP A 130 3.72 -6.37 -11.93
CA ASP A 130 3.29 -7.72 -12.27
C ASP A 130 2.57 -7.77 -13.64
N VAL A 131 2.83 -8.81 -14.41
CA VAL A 131 2.23 -8.99 -15.74
C VAL A 131 0.73 -9.22 -15.68
N ALA A 132 0.23 -9.99 -14.71
CA ALA A 132 -1.20 -10.24 -14.57
C ALA A 132 -1.92 -8.95 -14.19
N TYR A 133 -1.38 -8.16 -13.26
CA TYR A 133 -1.95 -6.87 -12.90
C TYR A 133 -1.96 -5.89 -14.07
N ALA A 134 -0.88 -5.83 -14.85
CA ALA A 134 -0.84 -5.00 -16.05
C ALA A 134 -1.95 -5.40 -17.05
N MET A 135 -2.15 -6.70 -17.29
CA MET A 135 -3.22 -7.17 -18.19
C MET A 135 -4.61 -6.83 -17.67
N ILE A 136 -4.85 -7.03 -16.37
CA ILE A 136 -6.14 -6.71 -15.73
C ILE A 136 -6.44 -5.22 -15.84
N LEU A 137 -5.48 -4.36 -15.49
CA LEU A 137 -5.66 -2.91 -15.51
C LEU A 137 -5.90 -2.36 -16.91
N ALA A 138 -5.25 -2.93 -17.93
CA ALA A 138 -5.45 -2.52 -19.31
C ALA A 138 -6.91 -2.62 -19.74
N GLU A 139 -7.57 -3.73 -19.46
CA GLU A 139 -8.99 -3.91 -19.78
C GLU A 139 -9.91 -3.16 -18.80
N LEU A 140 -9.57 -3.17 -17.51
CA LEU A 140 -10.39 -2.54 -16.48
C LEU A 140 -10.46 -1.01 -16.65
N PHE A 141 -9.34 -0.35 -16.94
CA PHE A 141 -9.31 1.10 -17.12
C PHE A 141 -10.06 1.53 -18.39
N GLN A 142 -10.00 0.75 -19.47
CA GLN A 142 -10.83 0.96 -20.64
C GLN A 142 -12.33 0.91 -20.30
N ALA A 143 -12.74 -0.08 -19.51
CA ALA A 143 -14.13 -0.23 -19.11
C ALA A 143 -14.59 0.88 -18.15
N LEU A 144 -13.76 1.28 -17.17
CA LEU A 144 -14.05 2.39 -16.26
C LEU A 144 -14.13 3.72 -17.00
N HIS A 145 -13.21 3.96 -17.95
CA HIS A 145 -13.21 5.12 -18.84
C HIS A 145 -14.51 5.22 -19.65
N ALA A 146 -14.96 4.11 -20.25
CA ALA A 146 -16.21 4.06 -21.02
C ALA A 146 -17.44 4.38 -20.15
N HIS A 147 -17.36 4.14 -18.84
CA HIS A 147 -18.40 4.49 -17.88
C HIS A 147 -18.24 5.89 -17.25
N GLY A 148 -17.23 6.66 -17.65
CA GLY A 148 -17.01 8.03 -17.18
C GLY A 148 -16.50 8.12 -15.73
N VAL A 149 -15.84 7.08 -15.23
CA VAL A 149 -15.19 7.12 -13.91
C VAL A 149 -13.95 8.01 -13.99
N ILE A 150 -13.84 8.95 -13.05
CA ILE A 150 -12.74 9.92 -12.98
C ILE A 150 -11.67 9.39 -12.03
N LEU A 151 -10.41 9.45 -12.45
CA LEU A 151 -9.27 8.92 -11.70
C LEU A 151 -8.51 10.04 -10.96
N VAL A 152 -8.15 9.80 -9.71
CA VAL A 152 -7.13 10.56 -9.00
C VAL A 152 -6.07 9.58 -8.52
N VAL A 153 -4.83 9.75 -8.96
CA VAL A 153 -3.77 8.76 -8.74
C VAL A 153 -2.57 9.43 -8.09
N SER A 154 -2.04 8.85 -7.03
CA SER A 154 -0.68 9.12 -6.54
C SER A 154 0.27 7.99 -6.96
N SER A 155 1.47 8.31 -7.40
CA SER A 155 2.50 7.31 -7.76
C SER A 155 3.92 7.82 -7.53
N ASN A 156 4.88 6.91 -7.35
CA ASN A 156 6.31 7.24 -7.39
C ASN A 156 6.86 7.23 -8.83
N THR A 157 6.05 6.80 -9.80
CA THR A 157 6.46 6.54 -11.18
C THR A 157 5.65 7.42 -12.13
N SER A 158 6.32 7.96 -13.16
CA SER A 158 5.63 8.70 -14.22
C SER A 158 4.71 7.75 -15.02
N PRO A 159 3.62 8.23 -15.67
CA PRO A 159 2.76 7.37 -16.48
C PRO A 159 3.53 6.59 -17.55
N ASP A 160 4.51 7.22 -18.20
CA ASP A 160 5.32 6.61 -19.26
C ASP A 160 6.28 5.53 -18.73
N ASP A 161 6.62 5.57 -17.44
CA ASP A 161 7.48 4.61 -16.76
C ASP A 161 6.70 3.49 -16.04
N LEU A 162 5.36 3.56 -15.99
CA LEU A 162 4.54 2.51 -15.38
C LEU A 162 4.72 1.18 -16.12
N TYR A 163 5.08 0.12 -15.42
CA TYR A 163 5.36 -1.20 -16.01
C TYR A 163 6.44 -1.16 -17.11
N ARG A 164 7.44 -0.28 -16.95
CA ARG A 164 8.58 -0.17 -17.86
C ARG A 164 9.37 -1.49 -17.87
N ASN A 165 9.74 -1.93 -19.08
CA ASN A 165 10.42 -3.20 -19.35
C ASN A 165 9.64 -4.47 -18.93
N GLY A 166 8.35 -4.33 -18.58
CA GLY A 166 7.50 -5.47 -18.27
C GLY A 166 7.24 -6.37 -19.49
N VAL A 167 7.00 -7.66 -19.23
CA VAL A 167 6.65 -8.63 -20.28
C VAL A 167 5.31 -8.23 -20.91
N HIS A 168 5.24 -8.19 -22.24
CA HIS A 168 4.06 -7.74 -23.00
C HIS A 168 3.60 -6.31 -22.69
N ARG A 169 4.56 -5.41 -22.42
CA ARG A 169 4.29 -3.99 -22.12
C ARG A 169 3.36 -3.32 -23.14
N GLU A 170 3.44 -3.69 -24.42
CA GLU A 170 2.60 -3.19 -25.50
C GLU A 170 1.10 -3.30 -25.20
N ARG A 171 0.69 -4.33 -24.43
CA ARG A 171 -0.71 -4.54 -24.03
C ARG A 171 -1.15 -3.60 -22.91
N PHE A 172 -0.22 -3.03 -22.16
CA PHE A 172 -0.49 -2.07 -21.09
C PHE A 172 -0.46 -0.62 -21.56
N LEU A 173 0.15 -0.32 -22.72
CA LEU A 173 0.17 1.03 -23.31
C LEU A 173 -1.23 1.68 -23.42
N PRO A 174 -2.31 0.97 -23.79
CA PRO A 174 -3.65 1.57 -23.80
C PRO A 174 -4.11 2.12 -22.44
N ALA A 175 -3.68 1.50 -21.33
CA ALA A 175 -3.98 2.01 -19.99
C ALA A 175 -3.26 3.33 -19.70
N ILE A 176 -1.99 3.41 -20.11
CA ILE A 176 -1.17 4.62 -19.97
C ILE A 176 -1.74 5.75 -20.80
N GLU A 177 -2.19 5.47 -22.03
CA GLU A 177 -2.86 6.46 -22.87
C GLU A 177 -4.15 6.98 -22.26
N ILE A 178 -4.94 6.12 -21.60
CA ILE A 178 -6.13 6.58 -20.85
C ILE A 178 -5.71 7.53 -19.73
N ILE A 179 -4.72 7.16 -18.91
CA ILE A 179 -4.24 8.03 -17.83
C ILE A 179 -3.79 9.39 -18.38
N LYS A 180 -2.99 9.41 -19.45
CA LYS A 180 -2.45 10.67 -20.02
C LYS A 180 -3.53 11.56 -20.65
N ASN A 181 -4.57 10.95 -21.24
CA ASN A 181 -5.65 11.70 -21.88
C ASN A 181 -6.68 12.21 -20.86
N ASP A 182 -6.99 11.41 -19.84
CA ASP A 182 -8.04 11.67 -18.87
C ASP A 182 -7.57 12.34 -17.59
N CYS A 183 -6.29 12.28 -17.28
CA CYS A 183 -5.72 12.95 -16.11
C CYS A 183 -4.83 14.12 -16.52
N GLU A 184 -4.83 15.16 -15.70
CA GLU A 184 -3.76 16.13 -15.66
C GLU A 184 -2.57 15.53 -14.89
N VAL A 185 -1.42 15.42 -15.55
CA VAL A 185 -0.22 14.78 -15.00
C VAL A 185 0.65 15.85 -14.35
N ILE A 186 0.82 15.77 -13.02
CA ILE A 186 1.55 16.76 -12.23
C ILE A 186 2.74 16.09 -11.55
N LYS A 187 3.94 16.62 -11.79
CA LYS A 187 5.18 16.16 -11.15
C LYS A 187 5.45 17.01 -9.91
N ILE A 188 5.62 16.36 -8.76
CA ILE A 188 6.23 17.00 -7.59
C ILE A 188 7.74 16.89 -7.73
N PRO A 189 8.47 18.01 -7.89
CA PRO A 189 9.92 17.97 -7.90
C PRO A 189 10.43 17.47 -6.55
N GLU A 190 11.57 16.81 -6.58
CA GLU A 190 12.30 16.52 -5.34
C GLU A 190 12.65 17.85 -4.69
N LYS A 191 12.22 18.05 -3.44
CA LYS A 191 12.67 19.18 -2.63
C LYS A 191 14.20 19.10 -2.63
N LYS A 192 14.88 20.10 -3.22
CA LYS A 192 16.33 20.26 -3.02
C LYS A 192 16.49 20.63 -1.56
N ASP A 193 16.54 19.62 -0.69
CA ASP A 193 16.63 19.85 0.74
C ASP A 193 17.85 19.17 1.34
N TYR A 194 18.56 20.02 2.06
CA TYR A 194 19.69 19.74 2.91
C TYR A 194 19.18 18.80 3.99
N ARG A 195 19.54 17.51 3.94
CA ARG A 195 19.25 16.55 5.01
C ARG A 195 19.99 16.95 6.29
N ILE A 196 19.42 17.89 7.03
CA ILE A 196 19.71 18.18 8.44
C ILE A 196 18.35 18.14 9.14
N GLY A 197 18.02 17.00 9.73
CA GLY A 197 16.75 16.81 10.43
C GLY A 197 16.38 15.36 10.73
N HIS A 198 17.28 14.61 11.37
CA HIS A 198 17.06 13.45 12.25
C HIS A 198 15.68 12.76 12.25
N GLN A 199 15.37 12.01 11.20
CA GLN A 199 14.60 10.76 11.35
C GLN A 199 15.41 9.64 10.67
N PRO A 200 15.83 8.60 11.41
CA PRO A 200 16.52 7.48 10.80
C PRO A 200 15.56 6.78 9.83
N LEU A 201 15.99 6.61 8.59
CA LEU A 201 15.32 5.72 7.64
C LEU A 201 15.32 4.32 8.27
N LEU A 202 14.14 3.82 8.65
CA LEU A 202 14.02 2.46 9.20
C LEU A 202 14.06 1.46 8.04
N ASP A 203 15.13 0.67 7.99
CA ASP A 203 15.25 -0.47 7.08
C ASP A 203 14.34 -1.61 7.60
N ALA A 204 13.27 -1.96 6.87
CA ALA A 204 12.36 -3.05 7.27
C ALA A 204 12.92 -4.46 6.98
N TYR A 205 13.88 -4.58 6.07
CA TYR A 205 14.55 -5.85 5.75
C TYR A 205 16.05 -5.63 5.70
N LEU A 206 16.79 -6.29 6.60
CA LEU A 206 18.23 -6.17 6.74
C LEU A 206 18.92 -7.47 6.33
N TYR A 207 19.94 -7.36 5.49
CA TYR A 207 20.79 -8.47 5.06
C TYR A 207 22.20 -7.93 4.73
N PRO A 208 23.24 -8.79 4.70
CA PRO A 208 23.25 -10.17 5.17
C PRO A 208 23.22 -10.26 6.71
N LEU A 209 23.08 -11.47 7.25
CA LEU A 209 23.26 -11.69 8.69
C LEU A 209 24.71 -11.42 9.10
N GLY A 210 24.87 -10.80 10.26
CA GLY A 210 26.17 -10.46 10.82
C GLY A 210 26.06 -9.43 11.94
N GLU A 211 27.19 -9.12 12.56
CA GLU A 211 27.24 -8.24 13.73
C GLU A 211 26.68 -6.83 13.43
N GLN A 212 26.95 -6.29 12.24
CA GLN A 212 26.44 -4.98 11.82
C GLN A 212 24.91 -4.96 11.74
N THR A 213 24.31 -6.01 11.15
CA THR A 213 22.86 -6.15 11.02
C THR A 213 22.21 -6.33 12.39
N GLU A 214 22.83 -7.08 13.29
CA GLU A 214 22.33 -7.24 14.66
C GLU A 214 22.38 -5.90 15.44
N GLN A 215 23.46 -5.13 15.31
CA GLN A 215 23.58 -3.80 15.91
C GLN A 215 22.50 -2.85 15.37
N LYS A 216 22.25 -2.85 14.05
CA LYS A 216 21.18 -2.06 13.44
C LYS A 216 19.80 -2.45 13.96
N MET A 217 19.50 -3.75 14.07
CA MET A 217 18.25 -4.24 14.64
C MET A 217 18.04 -3.74 16.08
N LYS A 218 19.09 -3.81 16.92
CA LYS A 218 19.06 -3.28 18.30
C LYS A 218 18.81 -1.77 18.33
N GLN A 219 19.49 -1.01 17.49
CA GLN A 219 19.32 0.44 17.38
C GLN A 219 17.90 0.81 16.97
N GLN A 220 17.34 0.13 15.97
CA GLN A 220 15.96 0.36 15.53
C GLN A 220 14.94 -0.05 16.60
N PHE A 221 15.15 -1.15 17.32
CA PHE A 221 14.26 -1.55 18.41
C PHE A 221 14.19 -0.47 19.50
N GLN A 222 15.35 0.06 19.91
CA GLN A 222 15.45 1.14 20.91
C GLN A 222 14.82 2.47 20.45
N PHE A 223 14.68 2.67 19.14
CA PHE A 223 13.96 3.83 18.59
C PHE A 223 12.45 3.75 18.88
N PHE A 224 11.86 2.55 18.86
CA PHE A 224 10.43 2.37 19.15
C PHE A 224 10.11 2.39 20.64
N THR A 225 11.03 1.96 21.49
CA THR A 225 10.76 1.84 22.92
C THR A 225 12.04 2.00 23.76
N GLN A 226 11.99 2.87 24.77
CA GLN A 226 13.10 3.10 25.71
C GLN A 226 13.03 2.16 26.92
N GLU A 227 11.83 1.67 27.26
CA GLU A 227 11.60 0.71 28.34
C GLU A 227 11.22 -0.65 27.76
N PHE A 228 12.12 -1.62 27.87
CA PHE A 228 11.89 -2.97 27.39
C PHE A 228 12.47 -4.02 28.34
N SER A 229 11.81 -5.17 28.37
CA SER A 229 12.33 -6.39 28.98
C SER A 229 13.18 -7.15 27.97
N VAL A 230 14.22 -7.83 28.43
CA VAL A 230 15.13 -8.63 27.60
C VAL A 230 15.01 -10.10 28.03
N HIS A 231 14.95 -11.01 27.06
CA HIS A 231 14.93 -12.47 27.28
C HIS A 231 13.87 -12.94 28.29
N GLY A 232 12.59 -12.80 27.93
CA GLY A 232 11.46 -13.28 28.72
C GLY A 232 10.52 -14.17 27.91
N THR A 233 9.37 -14.50 28.50
CA THR A 233 8.30 -15.25 27.85
C THR A 233 7.03 -14.41 27.74
N LEU A 234 6.35 -14.52 26.61
CA LEU A 234 5.03 -13.95 26.37
C LEU A 234 4.01 -15.09 26.28
N VAL A 235 2.93 -15.00 27.05
CA VAL A 235 1.82 -15.95 26.96
C VAL A 235 0.86 -15.52 25.85
N ILE A 236 0.73 -16.39 24.84
CA ILE A 236 -0.16 -16.25 23.67
C ILE A 236 -0.92 -17.57 23.49
N GLN A 237 -2.24 -17.52 23.39
CA GLN A 237 -3.12 -18.69 23.30
C GLN A 237 -2.76 -19.79 24.34
N SER A 238 -2.52 -19.37 25.59
CA SER A 238 -2.10 -20.25 26.70
C SER A 238 -0.76 -20.98 26.50
N ARG A 239 0.12 -20.47 25.63
CA ARG A 239 1.46 -21.02 25.38
C ARG A 239 2.51 -19.95 25.62
N ASP A 240 3.63 -20.36 26.21
CA ASP A 240 4.81 -19.50 26.34
C ASP A 240 5.54 -19.37 25.01
N ILE A 241 5.83 -18.13 24.62
CA ILE A 241 6.66 -17.79 23.46
C ILE A 241 7.85 -16.96 23.96
N PRO A 242 9.09 -17.47 23.88
CA PRO A 242 10.26 -16.69 24.29
C PRO A 242 10.51 -15.53 23.33
N TYR A 243 10.77 -14.34 23.88
CA TYR A 243 11.13 -13.16 23.10
C TYR A 243 12.57 -12.73 23.39
N ILE A 244 13.20 -12.04 22.45
CA ILE A 244 14.52 -11.43 22.61
C ILE A 244 14.36 -10.12 23.39
N GLN A 245 13.48 -9.22 22.94
CA GLN A 245 13.12 -7.99 23.64
C GLN A 245 11.62 -7.72 23.54
N CYS A 246 11.03 -7.10 24.56
CA CYS A 246 9.62 -6.74 24.59
C CYS A 246 9.44 -5.37 25.24
N GLY A 247 8.91 -4.42 24.48
CA GLY A 247 8.41 -3.14 24.98
C GLY A 247 6.89 -3.10 25.04
N ALA A 248 6.32 -1.91 25.15
CA ALA A 248 4.87 -1.74 25.32
C ALA A 248 4.03 -2.14 24.09
N GLN A 249 4.44 -1.71 22.89
CA GLN A 249 3.75 -2.00 21.61
C GLN A 249 4.70 -2.58 20.55
N THR A 250 5.90 -2.98 20.96
CA THR A 250 6.95 -3.53 20.09
C THR A 250 7.53 -4.79 20.72
N ILE A 251 7.69 -5.84 19.91
CA ILE A 251 8.27 -7.11 20.38
C ILE A 251 9.24 -7.68 19.36
N TRP A 252 10.26 -8.39 19.84
CA TRP A 252 11.29 -8.99 19.01
C TRP A 252 11.42 -10.49 19.28
N PHE A 253 11.26 -11.30 18.25
CA PHE A 253 11.47 -12.74 18.25
C PHE A 253 12.66 -13.17 17.37
N SER A 254 13.21 -14.35 17.68
CA SER A 254 14.03 -15.11 16.74
C SER A 254 13.12 -15.83 15.74
N PHE A 255 13.56 -15.98 14.49
CA PHE A 255 12.86 -16.73 13.46
C PHE A 255 12.51 -18.16 13.90
N ASP A 256 13.44 -18.87 14.54
CA ASP A 256 13.27 -20.26 14.98
C ASP A 256 12.24 -20.45 16.09
N VAL A 257 11.85 -19.34 16.75
CA VAL A 257 10.78 -19.34 17.75
C VAL A 257 9.43 -19.08 17.11
N ILE A 258 9.35 -18.07 16.24
CA ILE A 258 8.07 -17.58 15.72
C ILE A 258 7.58 -18.39 14.51
N CYS A 259 8.48 -18.99 13.75
CA CYS A 259 8.18 -19.82 12.56
C CYS A 259 8.47 -21.30 12.81
N ASN A 260 8.07 -21.82 13.97
CA ASN A 260 8.28 -23.22 14.34
C ASN A 260 7.08 -23.80 15.09
N LEU A 261 6.99 -25.12 15.22
CA LEU A 261 5.97 -25.75 16.05
C LEU A 261 6.22 -25.44 17.54
N PRO A 262 5.18 -25.32 18.36
CA PRO A 262 3.77 -25.52 18.06
C PRO A 262 3.04 -24.21 17.71
N ARG A 263 3.64 -23.26 16.98
CA ARG A 263 2.93 -22.01 16.62
C ARG A 263 1.75 -22.28 15.68
N SER A 264 0.82 -21.33 15.61
CA SER A 264 -0.41 -21.41 14.82
C SER A 264 -0.87 -20.02 14.39
N GLN A 265 -1.76 -19.95 13.40
CA GLN A 265 -2.31 -18.69 12.90
C GLN A 265 -3.00 -17.86 14.00
N LEU A 266 -3.64 -18.51 14.99
CA LEU A 266 -4.25 -17.82 16.13
C LEU A 266 -3.21 -17.09 17.00
N ASP A 267 -1.99 -17.62 17.12
CA ASP A 267 -0.92 -16.94 17.83
C ASP A 267 -0.55 -15.62 17.12
N TYR A 268 -0.46 -15.67 15.78
CA TYR A 268 -0.12 -14.49 14.98
C TYR A 268 -1.21 -13.43 15.03
N LEU A 269 -2.49 -13.84 15.05
CA LEU A 269 -3.61 -12.91 15.20
C LEU A 269 -3.57 -12.20 16.56
N GLU A 270 -3.34 -12.93 17.64
CA GLU A 270 -3.23 -12.34 18.98
C GLU A 270 -1.99 -11.43 19.11
N LEU A 271 -0.86 -11.80 18.48
CA LEU A 271 0.30 -10.92 18.40
C LEU A 271 -0.01 -9.62 17.67
N ALA A 272 -0.73 -9.70 16.54
CA ALA A 272 -1.16 -8.52 15.79
C ALA A 272 -2.23 -7.68 16.50
N ASP A 273 -2.94 -8.24 17.49
CA ASP A 273 -3.87 -7.47 18.34
C ASP A 273 -3.14 -6.71 19.45
N ARG A 274 -1.97 -7.21 19.88
CA ARG A 274 -1.20 -6.68 21.02
C ARG A 274 -0.06 -5.73 20.63
N PHE A 275 0.52 -5.90 19.45
CA PHE A 275 1.71 -5.16 19.03
C PHE A 275 1.51 -4.49 17.67
N ASP A 276 2.02 -3.27 17.57
CA ASP A 276 1.99 -2.48 16.33
C ASP A 276 3.26 -2.70 15.50
N THR A 277 4.34 -3.16 16.13
CA THR A 277 5.63 -3.43 15.48
C THR A 277 6.24 -4.74 15.98
N ILE A 278 6.66 -5.60 15.07
CA ILE A 278 7.25 -6.91 15.38
C ILE A 278 8.60 -7.04 14.67
N PHE A 279 9.63 -7.35 15.44
CA PHE A 279 10.96 -7.65 14.94
C PHE A 279 11.16 -9.16 14.84
N VAL A 280 11.75 -9.63 13.73
CA VAL A 280 12.12 -11.05 13.54
C VAL A 280 13.55 -11.15 13.05
N SER A 281 14.45 -11.69 13.88
CA SER A 281 15.87 -11.83 13.50
C SER A 281 16.27 -13.25 13.15
N GLY A 282 17.29 -13.34 12.30
CA GLY A 282 17.98 -14.60 12.01
C GLY A 282 17.21 -15.48 11.04
N ILE A 283 16.54 -14.91 10.04
CA ILE A 283 15.86 -15.68 9.00
C ILE A 283 16.93 -16.31 8.10
N PRO A 284 17.06 -17.65 8.05
CA PRO A 284 18.04 -18.30 7.19
C PRO A 284 17.60 -18.22 5.72
N CYS A 285 18.51 -18.51 4.79
CA CYS A 285 18.12 -18.85 3.42
C CYS A 285 17.19 -20.09 3.47
N LEU A 286 15.92 -19.91 3.11
CA LEU A 286 14.94 -21.00 3.17
C LEU A 286 15.17 -21.95 1.99
N THR A 287 15.15 -23.25 2.28
CA THR A 287 15.37 -24.31 1.29
C THR A 287 14.25 -25.34 1.40
N GLU A 288 14.29 -26.37 0.56
CA GLU A 288 13.30 -27.47 0.58
C GLU A 288 13.27 -28.22 1.93
N ASN A 289 14.33 -28.11 2.73
CA ASN A 289 14.39 -28.68 4.08
C ASN A 289 13.65 -27.85 5.13
N HIS A 290 13.20 -26.65 4.78
CA HIS A 290 12.52 -25.70 5.67
C HIS A 290 11.01 -25.59 5.38
N THR A 291 10.36 -26.64 4.84
CA THR A 291 8.95 -26.58 4.42
C THR A 291 8.01 -26.13 5.54
N LEU A 292 8.15 -26.69 6.75
CA LEU A 292 7.30 -26.30 7.89
C LEU A 292 7.51 -24.84 8.30
N GLN A 293 8.78 -24.41 8.41
CA GLN A 293 9.12 -23.02 8.74
C GLN A 293 8.62 -22.06 7.66
N THR A 294 8.68 -22.46 6.39
CA THR A 294 8.18 -21.67 5.26
C THR A 294 6.66 -21.51 5.31
N ILE A 295 5.91 -22.57 5.59
CA ILE A 295 4.45 -22.50 5.78
C ILE A 295 4.10 -21.54 6.92
N MET A 296 4.81 -21.65 8.04
CA MET A 296 4.59 -20.81 9.22
C MET A 296 4.93 -19.35 8.95
N PHE A 297 6.02 -19.10 8.23
CA PHE A 297 6.42 -17.75 7.80
C PHE A 297 5.40 -17.15 6.83
N ILE A 298 4.86 -17.93 5.88
CA ILE A 298 3.76 -17.49 5.00
C ILE A 298 2.55 -17.06 5.85
N HIS A 299 2.13 -17.88 6.81
CA HIS A 299 0.99 -17.54 7.68
C HIS A 299 1.26 -16.30 8.55
N PHE A 300 2.48 -16.17 9.08
CA PHE A 300 2.90 -15.01 9.86
C PHE A 300 2.81 -13.74 9.02
N ILE A 301 3.46 -13.71 7.85
CA ILE A 301 3.45 -12.53 6.96
C ILE A 301 2.04 -12.21 6.48
N ASP A 302 1.22 -13.22 6.16
CA ASP A 302 -0.17 -13.01 5.77
C ASP A 302 -0.96 -12.24 6.84
N VAL A 303 -0.86 -12.66 8.11
CA VAL A 303 -1.54 -11.98 9.22
C VAL A 303 -0.99 -10.58 9.45
N MET A 304 0.33 -10.42 9.49
CA MET A 304 0.94 -9.11 9.75
C MET A 304 0.61 -8.10 8.66
N TYR A 305 0.69 -8.54 7.41
CA TYR A 305 0.33 -7.74 6.24
C TYR A 305 -1.14 -7.31 6.28
N ASP A 306 -2.06 -8.25 6.49
CA ASP A 306 -3.51 -7.96 6.49
C ASP A 306 -3.92 -7.05 7.66
N ARG A 307 -3.18 -7.10 8.77
CA ARG A 307 -3.40 -6.26 9.96
C ARG A 307 -2.64 -4.93 9.93
N GLY A 308 -1.75 -4.72 8.94
CA GLY A 308 -0.93 -3.52 8.82
C GLY A 308 0.11 -3.39 9.94
N ILE A 309 0.64 -4.52 10.42
CA ILE A 309 1.70 -4.53 11.44
C ILE A 309 3.04 -4.21 10.78
N ASN A 310 3.81 -3.32 11.39
CA ASN A 310 5.18 -3.03 10.97
C ASN A 310 6.08 -4.22 11.30
N VAL A 311 6.66 -4.87 10.30
CA VAL A 311 7.59 -5.98 10.51
C VAL A 311 8.97 -5.57 10.07
N ILE A 312 9.93 -5.69 10.99
CA ILE A 312 11.35 -5.42 10.74
C ILE A 312 12.09 -6.73 10.89
N MET A 313 12.86 -7.12 9.87
CA MET A 313 13.49 -8.44 9.87
C MET A 313 14.95 -8.43 9.44
N SER A 314 15.71 -9.40 9.95
CA SER A 314 17.06 -9.69 9.47
C SER A 314 17.15 -11.09 8.86
N ALA A 315 17.77 -11.17 7.68
CA ALA A 315 17.85 -12.40 6.89
C ALA A 315 19.24 -12.61 6.29
N ASP A 316 19.55 -13.87 5.97
CA ASP A 316 20.86 -14.30 5.46
C ASP A 316 21.10 -13.83 4.01
N VAL A 317 20.00 -13.74 3.25
CA VAL A 317 20.00 -13.44 1.81
C VAL A 317 19.04 -12.29 1.48
N PRO A 318 19.20 -11.63 0.31
CA PRO A 318 18.21 -10.69 -0.21
C PRO A 318 16.80 -11.31 -0.27
N VAL A 319 15.77 -10.48 -0.20
CA VAL A 319 14.37 -10.95 -0.10
C VAL A 319 13.95 -11.81 -1.30
N GLU A 320 14.45 -11.49 -2.49
CA GLU A 320 14.20 -12.21 -3.75
C GLU A 320 14.80 -13.63 -3.75
N GLU A 321 15.85 -13.84 -2.97
CA GLU A 321 16.57 -15.10 -2.84
C GLU A 321 16.11 -15.90 -1.60
N LEU A 322 15.21 -15.36 -0.79
CA LEU A 322 14.82 -15.94 0.50
C LEU A 322 14.24 -17.35 0.37
N TYR A 323 13.48 -17.64 -0.70
CA TYR A 323 12.97 -18.98 -0.99
C TYR A 323 12.73 -19.19 -2.49
N ILE A 324 13.70 -19.82 -3.16
CA ILE A 324 13.72 -19.96 -4.63
C ILE A 324 13.24 -21.33 -5.14
N GLN A 325 13.18 -22.35 -4.29
CA GLN A 325 12.83 -23.73 -4.65
C GLN A 325 12.20 -24.49 -3.47
N GLY A 326 11.40 -25.51 -3.79
CA GLY A 326 10.65 -26.33 -2.83
C GLY A 326 9.14 -26.28 -3.02
N GLU A 327 8.42 -27.11 -2.26
CA GLU A 327 6.97 -27.35 -2.39
C GLU A 327 6.12 -26.07 -2.29
N MET A 328 6.56 -25.10 -1.49
CA MET A 328 5.79 -23.87 -1.24
C MET A 328 6.10 -22.75 -2.23
N LYS A 329 6.94 -22.97 -3.26
CA LYS A 329 7.51 -21.90 -4.10
C LYS A 329 6.46 -21.00 -4.73
N ASP A 330 5.41 -21.61 -5.29
CA ASP A 330 4.35 -20.85 -5.96
C ASP A 330 3.51 -20.03 -4.97
N THR A 331 3.22 -20.59 -3.80
CA THR A 331 2.54 -19.87 -2.71
C THR A 331 3.42 -18.73 -2.18
N PHE A 332 4.73 -18.95 -2.09
CA PHE A 332 5.69 -17.99 -1.56
C PHE A 332 5.85 -16.75 -2.45
N LYS A 333 5.58 -16.83 -3.77
CA LYS A 333 5.57 -15.64 -4.66
C LYS A 333 4.68 -14.51 -4.13
N ARG A 334 3.52 -14.86 -3.56
CA ARG A 334 2.61 -13.88 -2.93
C ARG A 334 3.21 -13.29 -1.66
N THR A 335 3.85 -14.12 -0.83
CA THR A 335 4.55 -13.69 0.39
C THR A 335 5.72 -12.78 0.05
N LEU A 336 6.50 -13.09 -0.99
CA LEU A 336 7.57 -12.25 -1.51
C LEU A 336 7.05 -10.86 -1.92
N SER A 337 5.94 -10.81 -2.67
CA SER A 337 5.30 -9.52 -3.01
C SER A 337 4.91 -8.72 -1.77
N ARG A 338 4.36 -9.35 -0.74
CA ARG A 338 3.99 -8.70 0.53
C ARG A 338 5.23 -8.20 1.26
N LEU A 339 6.30 -8.98 1.34
CA LEU A 339 7.56 -8.59 1.97
C LEU A 339 8.21 -7.38 1.30
N MET A 340 8.16 -7.31 -0.03
CA MET A 340 8.63 -6.14 -0.77
C MET A 340 7.76 -4.90 -0.47
N GLU A 341 6.43 -5.07 -0.40
CA GLU A 341 5.52 -3.97 -0.05
C GLU A 341 5.70 -3.49 1.39
N MET A 342 5.94 -4.39 2.33
CA MET A 342 6.16 -4.06 3.75
C MET A 342 7.41 -3.20 3.99
N GLN A 343 8.32 -3.14 3.01
CA GLN A 343 9.49 -2.25 3.03
C GLN A 343 9.21 -0.85 2.50
N SER A 344 8.01 -0.60 1.96
CA SER A 344 7.64 0.73 1.48
C SER A 344 7.31 1.67 2.65
N VAL A 345 7.68 2.94 2.51
CA VAL A 345 7.33 4.02 3.47
C VAL A 345 5.80 4.12 3.63
N ASP A 346 5.09 3.83 2.55
CA ASP A 346 3.66 3.71 2.40
C ASP A 346 3.04 2.66 3.33
N TYR A 347 3.62 1.45 3.37
CA TYR A 347 3.23 0.42 4.33
C TYR A 347 3.60 0.81 5.76
N LEU A 348 4.79 1.37 5.99
CA LEU A 348 5.26 1.79 7.32
C LEU A 348 4.42 2.93 7.92
N GLY A 349 3.71 3.70 7.07
CA GLY A 349 2.73 4.70 7.46
C GLY A 349 1.32 4.15 7.71
N ARG A 350 1.07 2.85 7.53
CA ARG A 350 -0.22 2.21 7.86
C ARG A 350 -0.33 2.10 9.37
N HIS A 351 -1.27 2.84 9.97
CA HIS A 351 -1.61 2.60 11.37
C HIS A 351 -2.34 1.24 11.47
N PRO A 352 -1.90 0.32 12.34
CA PRO A 352 -2.65 -0.89 12.62
C PRO A 352 -4.01 -0.45 13.18
N ARG A 353 -5.12 -0.86 12.52
CA ARG A 353 -6.53 -0.40 12.73
C ARG A 353 -7.08 0.69 11.77
N ARG A 354 -6.40 1.06 10.67
CA ARG A 354 -6.99 1.97 9.67
C ARG A 354 -8.23 1.34 9.01
N ILE A 355 -9.36 2.05 8.99
CA ILE A 355 -10.60 1.58 8.33
C ILE A 355 -10.36 1.56 6.82
N VAL A 356 -10.19 0.37 6.25
CA VAL A 356 -10.13 0.15 4.80
C VAL A 356 -11.57 -0.01 4.28
N HIS A 357 -11.95 0.74 3.25
CA HIS A 357 -13.25 0.55 2.61
C HIS A 357 -13.27 -0.80 1.88
N ASN A 358 -14.14 -1.70 2.34
CA ASN A 358 -14.49 -2.89 1.58
C ASN A 358 -15.41 -2.50 0.42
N MET A 359 -15.17 -3.04 -0.78
CA MET A 359 -16.04 -2.85 -1.95
C MET A 359 -17.50 -3.33 -1.74
N LEU A 360 -17.76 -4.02 -0.64
CA LEU A 360 -19.07 -4.54 -0.27
C LEU A 360 -19.56 -3.81 0.98
N LYS A 361 -20.39 -2.79 0.79
CA LYS A 361 -21.62 -2.73 1.59
C LYS A 361 -22.49 -3.85 1.02
N THR A 362 -22.60 -4.95 1.74
CA THR A 362 -23.74 -5.84 1.55
C THR A 362 -24.96 -5.01 1.90
N ASP A 363 -25.75 -4.63 0.90
CA ASP A 363 -27.09 -4.12 1.11
C ASP A 363 -27.84 -5.18 1.93
N GLY A 364 -28.11 -4.84 3.18
CA GLY A 364 -29.09 -5.51 4.03
C GLY A 364 -30.40 -4.76 3.96
#